data_AF-A0A7W9VUJ7-F1
#
_entry.id   AF-A0A7W9VUJ7-F1
#
_cell.length_a   1.000
_cell.length_b   1.000
_cell.length_c   1.000
_cell.angle_alpha   90.00
_cell.angle_beta   90.00
_cell.angle_gamma   90.00
#
_symmetry.space_group_name_H-M   'P 1'
#
loop_
_entity.id
_entity.type
_entity.pdbx_description
1 polymer ?
#
loop_
_entity_poly.entity_id
_entity_poly.type
_entity_poly.pdbx_seq_one_letter_code
_entity_poly.pdbx_strand_id
1 'polypeptide(L)'
;MKQDRLILLRQGFEVPAYPARRFFCWHCALLDGLLASFPDLAKRLHVDRVAWPRPRQEVVALIGEENQSLPLLILAEGETSPHQTGIFEGRAFISDKDKILAALTDRHGFPELFAG
;
A
#
# COMPACT_ATOMS: atom_id res chain seq x y z
N MET A 1 -7.34 0.73 -14.58
CA MET A 1 -5.92 1.09 -14.32
C MET A 1 -5.03 0.00 -14.88
N LYS A 2 -3.90 0.34 -15.54
CA LYS A 2 -3.07 -0.64 -16.28
C LYS A 2 -1.94 -1.30 -15.47
N GLN A 3 -1.66 -0.83 -14.26
CA GLN A 3 -0.58 -1.35 -13.40
C GLN A 3 -1.05 -1.40 -11.95
N ASP A 4 -0.48 -2.28 -11.15
CA ASP A 4 -0.75 -2.36 -9.71
C ASP A 4 -0.31 -1.04 -9.04
N ARG A 5 -1.09 -0.61 -8.04
CA ARG A 5 -0.91 0.65 -7.32
C ARG A 5 -0.74 0.42 -5.84
N LEU A 6 0.43 0.76 -5.31
CA LEU A 6 0.73 0.70 -3.89
C LEU A 6 0.57 2.10 -3.28
N ILE A 7 -0.37 2.23 -2.36
CA ILE A 7 -0.63 3.46 -1.62
C ILE A 7 -0.05 3.32 -0.22
N LEU A 8 0.84 4.23 0.13
CA LEU A 8 1.51 4.31 1.42
C LEU A 8 1.15 5.61 2.13
N LEU A 9 1.25 5.59 3.45
CA LEU A 9 1.14 6.79 4.26
C LEU A 9 2.46 7.55 4.21
N ARG A 10 2.42 8.85 3.96
CA ARG A 10 3.60 9.72 4.10
C ARG A 10 4.06 9.72 5.55
N GLN A 11 5.34 9.40 5.78
CA GLN A 11 5.93 9.35 7.11
C GLN A 11 6.11 10.75 7.72
N GLY A 12 6.26 10.81 9.05
CA GLY A 12 6.51 12.05 9.78
C GLY A 12 5.26 12.93 9.90
N PHE A 13 4.09 12.32 9.98
CA PHE A 13 2.80 13.00 10.14
C PHE A 13 2.52 13.34 11.60
N GLU A 14 1.66 14.34 11.81
CA GLU A 14 1.20 14.76 13.12
C GLU A 14 -0.21 14.23 13.37
N VAL A 15 -0.53 14.00 14.65
CA VAL A 15 -1.85 13.55 15.09
C VAL A 15 -2.39 14.61 16.07
N PRO A 16 -3.58 15.20 15.85
CA PRO A 16 -4.10 16.28 16.69
C PRO A 16 -4.17 15.95 18.19
N ALA A 17 -4.39 14.68 18.53
CA ALA A 17 -4.42 14.20 19.91
C ALA A 17 -3.04 14.22 20.61
N TYR A 18 -1.95 14.39 19.86
CA TYR A 18 -0.57 14.35 20.35
C TYR A 18 0.24 15.51 19.76
N PRO A 19 0.00 16.75 20.22
CA PRO A 19 0.68 17.94 19.69
C PRO A 19 2.20 17.85 19.86
N ALA A 20 2.93 18.50 18.95
CA ALA A 20 4.40 18.53 18.90
C ALA A 20 5.09 17.16 18.78
N ARG A 21 4.36 16.10 18.40
CA ARG A 21 4.91 14.77 18.14
C ARG A 21 4.69 14.39 16.69
N ARG A 22 5.72 13.77 16.10
CA ARG A 22 5.66 13.21 14.74
C ARG A 22 5.64 11.69 14.82
N PHE A 23 4.84 11.08 13.96
CA PHE A 23 4.63 9.65 13.91
C PHE A 23 5.01 9.11 12.53
N PHE A 24 5.27 7.81 12.48
CA PHE A 24 5.45 7.08 11.24
C PHE A 24 4.55 5.84 11.27
N CYS A 25 4.10 5.40 10.10
CA CYS A 25 3.38 4.15 9.96
C CYS A 25 4.40 3.06 9.69
N TRP A 26 4.65 2.19 10.67
CA TRP A 26 5.70 1.18 10.59
C TRP A 26 5.49 0.20 9.41
N HIS A 27 4.25 -0.18 9.11
CA HIS A 27 3.92 -0.98 7.93
C HIS A 27 4.31 -0.29 6.62
N CYS A 28 4.02 1.01 6.49
CA CYS A 28 4.39 1.77 5.30
C CYS A 28 5.90 2.01 5.24
N ALA A 29 6.56 2.21 6.38
CA ALA A 29 8.01 2.39 6.45
C ALA A 29 8.77 1.12 6.03
N LEU A 30 8.25 -0.05 6.41
CA LEU A 30 8.75 -1.34 5.94
C LEU A 30 8.70 -1.44 4.40
N LEU A 31 7.54 -1.13 3.81
CA LEU A 31 7.37 -1.17 2.36
C LEU A 31 8.20 -0.09 1.65
N ASP A 32 8.30 1.13 2.19
CA ASP A 32 9.18 2.18 1.68
C ASP A 32 10.65 1.70 1.64
N GLY A 33 11.12 1.05 2.71
CA GLY A 33 12.47 0.48 2.78
C GLY A 33 12.72 -0.61 1.74
N LEU A 34 11.74 -1.50 1.54
CA LEU A 34 11.81 -2.53 0.50
C LEU A 34 11.88 -1.91 -0.90
N LEU A 35 10.99 -0.96 -1.22
CA LEU A 35 10.97 -0.26 -2.50
C LEU A 35 12.29 0.48 -2.76
N ALA A 36 12.84 1.13 -1.74
CA ALA A 36 14.12 1.84 -1.83
C ALA A 36 15.31 0.89 -2.07
N SER A 37 15.24 -0.34 -1.53
CA SER A 37 16.28 -1.36 -1.70
C SER A 37 16.26 -1.98 -3.11
N PHE A 38 15.12 -1.96 -3.80
CA PHE A 38 14.94 -2.54 -5.14
C PHE A 38 14.28 -1.53 -6.11
N PRO A 39 14.95 -0.41 -6.44
CA PRO A 39 14.34 0.69 -7.18
C PRO A 39 13.90 0.30 -8.60
N ASP A 40 14.57 -0.66 -9.24
CA ASP A 40 14.19 -1.13 -10.58
C ASP A 40 12.92 -1.98 -10.59
N LEU A 41 12.65 -2.71 -9.51
CA LEU A 41 11.38 -3.40 -9.31
C LEU A 41 10.28 -2.41 -8.95
N ALA A 42 10.59 -1.43 -8.10
CA ALA A 42 9.64 -0.40 -7.69
C ALA A 42 9.10 0.42 -8.87
N LYS A 43 9.89 0.64 -9.94
CA LYS A 43 9.44 1.33 -11.17
C LYS A 43 8.29 0.61 -11.90
N ARG A 44 8.04 -0.67 -11.60
CA ARG A 44 6.94 -1.47 -12.20
C ARG A 44 5.58 -1.21 -11.53
N LEU A 45 5.59 -0.54 -10.38
CA LEU A 45 4.42 -0.21 -9.58
C LEU A 45 4.06 1.27 -9.75
N HIS A 46 2.78 1.60 -9.65
CA HIS A 46 2.38 2.97 -9.32
C HIS A 46 2.48 3.14 -7.80
N VAL A 47 3.36 3.99 -7.29
CA VAL A 47 3.52 4.19 -5.84
C VAL A 47 3.10 5.60 -5.44
N ASP A 48 2.09 5.72 -4.58
CA ASP A 48 1.69 7.01 -4.00
C ASP A 48 1.92 7.08 -2.51
N ARG A 49 2.23 8.28 -2.03
CA ARG A 49 2.39 8.59 -0.60
C ARG A 49 1.44 9.71 -0.19
N VAL A 50 0.34 9.31 0.43
CA VAL A 50 -0.76 10.22 0.77
C VAL A 50 -0.63 10.74 2.21
N ALA A 51 -1.32 11.85 2.50
CA ALA A 51 -1.32 12.45 3.82
C ALA A 51 -2.08 11.59 4.86
N TRP A 52 -1.78 11.81 6.14
CA TRP A 52 -2.43 11.08 7.24
C TRP A 52 -3.93 11.33 7.42
N PRO A 53 -4.45 12.57 7.31
CA PRO A 53 -5.85 12.87 7.59
C PRO A 53 -6.81 12.00 6.77
N ARG A 54 -7.90 11.57 7.42
CA ARG A 54 -9.08 11.00 6.76
C ARG A 54 -10.11 12.13 6.52
N PRO A 55 -10.94 12.05 5.48
CA PRO A 55 -10.94 11.02 4.42
C PRO A 55 -9.77 11.20 3.43
N ARG A 56 -9.15 10.07 3.05
CA ARG A 56 -8.10 9.95 2.03
C ARG A 56 -8.75 9.87 0.67
N GLN A 57 -9.12 11.02 0.11
CA GLN A 57 -9.92 11.14 -1.11
C GLN A 57 -9.40 10.27 -2.27
N GLU A 58 -8.08 10.19 -2.46
CA GLU A 58 -7.46 9.35 -3.48
C GLU A 58 -7.75 7.85 -3.30
N VAL A 59 -7.85 7.37 -2.06
CA VAL A 59 -8.19 5.98 -1.75
C VAL A 59 -9.70 5.75 -1.87
N VAL A 60 -10.50 6.69 -1.36
CA VAL A 60 -11.97 6.63 -1.43
C VAL A 60 -12.45 6.53 -2.87
N ALA A 61 -11.89 7.35 -3.76
CA ALA A 61 -12.23 7.34 -5.18
C ALA A 61 -11.87 6.02 -5.89
N LEU A 62 -10.98 5.21 -5.31
CA LEU A 62 -10.52 3.96 -5.92
C LEU A 62 -11.17 2.71 -5.34
N ILE A 63 -11.42 2.67 -4.03
CA ILE A 63 -11.90 1.46 -3.35
C ILE A 63 -12.91 1.74 -2.22
N GLY A 64 -13.56 2.90 -2.20
CA GLY A 64 -14.62 3.23 -1.24
C GLY A 64 -14.13 3.74 0.11
N GLU A 65 -15.06 4.30 0.89
CA GLU A 65 -14.77 5.00 2.13
C GLU A 65 -14.31 4.05 3.25
N GLU A 66 -14.89 2.86 3.30
CA GLU A 66 -14.57 1.79 4.26
C GLU A 66 -13.13 1.26 4.15
N ASN A 67 -12.47 1.37 2.99
CA ASN A 67 -11.19 0.68 2.72
C ASN A 67 -9.95 1.59 2.77
N GLN A 68 -10.01 2.70 3.51
CA GLN A 68 -8.93 3.71 3.52
C GLN A 68 -7.70 3.38 4.39
N SER A 69 -7.60 2.17 4.94
CA SER A 69 -6.46 1.77 5.76
C SER A 69 -5.20 1.58 4.89
N LEU A 70 -4.04 2.02 5.38
CA LEU A 70 -2.77 1.94 4.67
C LEU A 70 -1.74 1.13 5.47
N PRO A 71 -0.84 0.38 4.80
CA PRO A 71 -0.61 0.33 3.36
C PRO A 71 -1.71 -0.43 2.60
N LEU A 72 -1.79 -0.17 1.30
CA LEU A 72 -2.83 -0.73 0.44
C LEU A 72 -2.28 -0.97 -0.96
N LEU A 73 -2.38 -2.20 -1.46
CA LEU A 73 -2.08 -2.56 -2.84
C LEU A 73 -3.38 -2.78 -3.61
N ILE A 74 -3.60 -1.97 -4.64
CA ILE A 74 -4.74 -2.08 -5.54
C ILE A 74 -4.23 -2.74 -6.82
N LEU A 75 -4.85 -3.84 -7.25
CA LEU A 75 -4.39 -4.54 -8.44
C LEU A 75 -4.82 -3.80 -9.72
N ALA A 76 -4.09 -4.05 -10.80
CA ALA A 76 -4.51 -3.62 -12.13
C ALA A 76 -5.91 -4.16 -12.45
N GLU A 77 -6.61 -3.48 -13.36
CA GLU A 77 -8.00 -3.79 -13.67
C GLU A 77 -8.16 -5.17 -14.32
N GLY A 78 -9.10 -5.97 -13.82
CA GLY A 78 -9.31 -7.35 -14.24
C GLY A 78 -8.38 -8.38 -13.59
N GLU A 79 -7.36 -7.92 -12.85
CA GLU A 79 -6.44 -8.81 -12.14
C GLU A 79 -7.02 -9.29 -10.80
N THR A 80 -6.61 -10.49 -10.40
CA THR A 80 -6.91 -11.07 -9.09
C THR A 80 -5.62 -11.56 -8.43
N SER A 81 -5.68 -11.83 -7.12
CA SER A 81 -4.54 -12.40 -6.40
C SER A 81 -5.03 -13.35 -5.31
N PRO A 82 -4.33 -14.47 -5.05
CA PRO A 82 -4.61 -15.30 -3.88
C PRO A 82 -4.43 -14.53 -2.56
N HIS A 83 -3.71 -13.40 -2.59
CA HIS A 83 -3.44 -12.54 -1.45
C HIS A 83 -4.50 -11.45 -1.25
N GLN A 84 -5.48 -11.29 -2.15
CA GLN A 84 -6.49 -10.23 -2.04
C GLN A 84 -7.27 -10.30 -0.73
N THR A 85 -7.49 -9.15 -0.11
CA THR A 85 -8.27 -9.02 1.13
C THR A 85 -9.67 -8.48 0.87
N GLY A 86 -9.92 -7.96 -0.33
CA GLY A 86 -11.24 -7.50 -0.73
C GLY A 86 -11.33 -7.20 -2.22
N ILE A 87 -12.57 -6.89 -2.63
CA ILE A 87 -12.91 -6.41 -3.96
C ILE A 87 -13.85 -5.22 -3.78
N PHE A 88 -13.62 -4.14 -4.51
CA PHE A 88 -14.54 -3.00 -4.60
C PHE A 88 -14.83 -2.73 -6.08
N GLU A 89 -16.10 -2.78 -6.47
CA GLU A 89 -16.54 -2.54 -7.86
C GLU A 89 -15.72 -3.32 -8.91
N GLY A 90 -15.46 -4.61 -8.63
CA GLY A 90 -14.68 -5.49 -9.49
C GLY A 90 -13.16 -5.31 -9.41
N ARG A 91 -12.65 -4.38 -8.59
CA ARG A 91 -11.23 -4.14 -8.37
C ARG A 91 -10.74 -4.85 -7.11
N ALA A 92 -9.84 -5.83 -7.28
CA ALA A 92 -9.20 -6.51 -6.16
C ALA A 92 -8.17 -5.60 -5.46
N PHE A 93 -8.10 -5.69 -4.13
CA PHE A 93 -7.11 -4.99 -3.33
C PHE A 93 -6.61 -5.85 -2.17
N ILE A 94 -5.44 -5.48 -1.63
CA ILE A 94 -4.77 -6.12 -0.51
C ILE A 94 -4.43 -5.05 0.52
N SER A 95 -4.96 -5.20 1.73
CA SER A 95 -4.84 -4.24 2.84
C SER A 95 -4.13 -4.82 4.07
N ASP A 96 -3.43 -5.94 3.89
CA ASP A 96 -2.64 -6.61 4.92
C ASP A 96 -1.16 -6.59 4.52
N LYS A 97 -0.27 -6.26 5.47
CA LYS A 97 1.15 -6.02 5.17
C LYS A 97 1.85 -7.27 4.59
N ASP A 98 1.57 -8.45 5.15
CA ASP A 98 2.31 -9.67 4.80
C ASP A 98 1.81 -10.19 3.45
N LYS A 99 0.51 -10.07 3.22
CA LYS A 99 -0.11 -10.34 1.92
C LYS A 99 0.35 -9.36 0.84
N ILE A 100 0.58 -8.09 1.17
CA ILE A 100 1.20 -7.14 0.23
C ILE A 100 2.62 -7.60 -0.11
N LEU A 101 3.45 -7.95 0.88
CA LEU A 101 4.80 -8.44 0.64
C LEU A 101 4.81 -9.69 -0.26
N ALA A 102 3.97 -10.67 0.02
CA ALA A 102 3.82 -11.86 -0.81
C ALA A 102 3.38 -11.53 -2.25
N ALA A 103 2.41 -10.62 -2.42
CA ALA A 103 1.98 -10.18 -3.73
C ALA A 103 3.07 -9.41 -4.50
N LEU A 104 3.91 -8.63 -3.81
CA LEU A 104 5.06 -7.97 -4.43
C LEU A 104 6.10 -8.98 -4.93
N THR A 105 6.32 -10.07 -4.19
CA THR A 105 7.16 -11.18 -4.66
C THR A 105 6.55 -11.85 -5.89
N ASP A 106 5.32 -12.34 -5.79
CA ASP A 106 4.68 -13.12 -6.84
C ASP A 106 4.47 -12.34 -8.15
N ARG A 107 4.10 -11.06 -8.05
CA ARG A 107 3.67 -10.25 -9.20
C ARG A 107 4.75 -9.33 -9.75
N HIS A 108 5.69 -8.90 -8.90
CA HIS A 108 6.68 -7.88 -9.27
C HIS A 108 8.13 -8.36 -9.15
N GLY A 109 8.36 -9.55 -8.60
CA GLY A 109 9.68 -10.18 -8.49
C GLY A 109 10.53 -9.67 -7.33
N PHE A 110 9.90 -9.06 -6.30
CA PHE A 110 10.62 -8.71 -5.07
C PHE A 110 11.10 -9.97 -4.34
N PRO A 111 12.25 -9.93 -3.65
CA PRO A 111 12.70 -11.07 -2.86
C PRO A 111 11.69 -11.47 -1.78
N GLU A 112 11.67 -12.75 -1.43
CA GLU A 112 10.82 -13.29 -0.38
C GLU A 112 11.18 -12.71 1.00
N LEU A 113 10.17 -12.50 1.84
CA LEU A 113 10.37 -12.12 3.24
C LEU A 113 10.98 -13.30 4.00
N PHE A 114 12.18 -13.11 4.56
CA PHE A 114 12.74 -14.06 5.51
C PHE A 114 12.08 -13.86 6.88
N ALA A 115 11.21 -14.80 7.28
CA ALA A 115 10.42 -14.70 8.51
C ALA A 115 11.16 -15.11 9.79
N GLY A 116 12.34 -15.75 9.67
CA GLY A 116 13.13 -16.24 10.81
C GLY A 116 12.63 -17.54 11.39
#